data_AF-A0AAN5D5A3-F1
#
_entry.id   AF-A0AAN5D5A3-F1
#
_cell.length_a   1.000
_cell.length_b   1.000
_cell.length_c   1.000
_cell.angle_alpha   90.00
_cell.angle_beta   90.00
_cell.angle_gamma   90.00
#
_symmetry.space_group_name_H-M   'P 1'
#
loop_
_entity.id
_entity.type
_entity.pdbx_description
1 polymer ?
#
loop_
_entity_poly.entity_id
_entity_poly.type
_entity_poly.pdbx_seq_one_letter_code
_entity_poly.pdbx_strand_id
1 'polypeptide(L)'
;AVVRTNMFLYILILASFAPAGSVDLYFKNNCNSPITVRSIQINTFGLGLRVKLQLFSTGVLTEFQASYQLTPQKFRNGMYGKTLIEFHFNTGLGHEYAISVMNGFDVGMQIKPTANTDCCRTLFNPNGDSMKGRFLLGGHFNATFCPP
;
A
#
# COMPACT_ATOMS: atom_id res chain seq x y z
N ALA A 1 -1.71 30.28 -51.88
CA ALA A 1 -2.66 29.49 -51.06
C ALA A 1 -1.94 29.08 -49.78
N VAL A 2 -2.43 29.51 -48.61
CA VAL A 2 -1.82 29.20 -47.31
C VAL A 2 -2.62 28.07 -46.69
N VAL A 3 -2.00 26.88 -46.59
CA VAL A 3 -2.62 25.71 -45.95
C VAL A 3 -2.31 25.78 -44.45
N ARG A 4 -3.34 26.05 -43.64
CA ARG A 4 -3.24 25.97 -42.17
C ARG A 4 -3.54 24.55 -41.73
N THR A 5 -2.53 23.84 -41.26
CA THR A 5 -2.68 22.52 -40.63
C THR A 5 -3.03 22.72 -39.15
N ASN A 6 -4.28 22.42 -38.79
CA ASN A 6 -4.72 22.35 -37.40
C ASN A 6 -4.12 21.12 -36.73
N MET A 7 -3.17 21.33 -35.82
CA MET A 7 -2.58 20.28 -35.00
C MET A 7 -3.52 19.98 -33.82
N PHE A 8 -4.34 18.94 -33.95
CA PHE A 8 -5.13 18.40 -32.84
C PHE A 8 -4.20 17.66 -31.87
N LEU A 9 -3.97 18.26 -30.71
CA LEU A 9 -3.26 17.65 -29.59
C LEU A 9 -4.18 16.62 -28.91
N TYR A 10 -3.99 15.33 -29.23
CA TYR A 10 -4.63 14.24 -28.50
C TYR A 10 -3.93 14.04 -27.16
N ILE A 11 -4.56 14.48 -26.07
CA ILE A 11 -4.13 14.14 -24.71
C ILE A 11 -4.54 12.68 -24.47
N LEU A 12 -3.57 11.78 -24.59
CA LEU A 12 -3.73 10.36 -24.30
C LEU A 12 -3.79 10.18 -22.77
N ILE A 13 -4.99 10.17 -22.19
CA ILE A 13 -5.18 9.81 -20.78
C ILE A 13 -5.04 8.28 -20.70
N LEU A 14 -3.86 7.81 -20.28
CA LEU A 14 -3.64 6.41 -19.95
C LEU A 14 -4.38 6.09 -18.64
N ALA A 15 -5.65 5.69 -18.76
CA ALA A 15 -6.36 5.01 -17.68
C ALA A 15 -5.67 3.66 -17.46
N SER A 16 -4.86 3.54 -16.41
CA SER A 16 -4.30 2.27 -15.98
C SER A 16 -5.43 1.39 -15.45
N PHE A 17 -5.96 0.51 -16.31
CA PHE A 17 -6.85 -0.57 -15.91
C PHE A 17 -6.06 -1.57 -15.08
N ALA A 18 -6.17 -1.48 -13.77
CA ALA A 18 -5.64 -2.50 -12.89
C ALA A 18 -6.44 -3.80 -13.13
N PRO A 19 -5.78 -4.96 -13.32
CA PRO A 19 -6.48 -6.22 -13.56
C PRO A 19 -7.44 -6.51 -12.40
N ALA A 20 -8.66 -6.99 -12.73
CA ALA A 20 -9.67 -7.30 -11.73
C ALA A 20 -9.07 -8.16 -10.59
N GLY A 21 -9.09 -7.62 -9.37
CA GLY A 21 -8.54 -8.26 -8.18
C GLY A 21 -7.18 -7.74 -7.70
N SER A 22 -6.60 -6.70 -8.29
CA SER A 22 -5.41 -6.05 -7.70
C SER A 22 -5.77 -5.13 -6.53
N VAL A 23 -4.84 -5.01 -5.59
CA VAL A 23 -4.87 -3.97 -4.54
C VAL A 23 -3.80 -2.95 -4.84
N ASP A 24 -4.20 -1.68 -4.90
CA ASP A 24 -3.29 -0.56 -5.04
C ASP A 24 -2.99 0.03 -3.66
N LEU A 25 -1.71 0.11 -3.33
CA LEU A 25 -1.24 0.67 -2.08
C LEU A 25 -0.40 1.91 -2.36
N TYR A 26 -0.80 3.02 -1.75
CA TYR A 26 -0.13 4.32 -1.81
C TYR A 26 0.56 4.56 -0.48
N PHE A 27 1.89 4.71 -0.51
CA PHE A 27 2.65 4.96 0.71
C PHE A 27 2.91 6.44 0.93
N LYS A 28 2.78 6.88 2.18
CA LYS A 28 3.08 8.24 2.63
C LYS A 28 3.99 8.19 3.86
N ASN A 29 5.04 9.00 3.86
CA ASN A 29 5.94 9.17 5.00
C ASN A 29 5.70 10.53 5.67
N ASN A 30 5.17 10.51 6.90
CA ASN A 30 5.06 11.70 7.75
C ASN A 30 6.11 11.72 8.88
N CYS A 31 7.04 10.77 8.90
CA CYS A 31 8.08 10.73 9.92
C CYS A 31 9.11 11.85 9.69
N ASN A 32 9.73 12.30 10.78
CA ASN A 32 10.87 13.22 10.74
C ASN A 32 12.17 12.57 10.24
N SER A 33 12.14 11.28 9.91
CA SER A 33 13.26 10.49 9.40
C SER A 33 12.87 9.75 8.10
N PRO A 34 13.85 9.42 7.24
CA PRO A 34 13.58 8.63 6.04
C PRO A 34 13.00 7.26 6.38
N ILE A 35 12.13 6.74 5.51
CA ILE A 35 11.53 5.41 5.62
C ILE A 35 11.96 4.59 4.42
N THR A 36 12.32 3.33 4.64
CA THR A 36 12.54 2.38 3.53
C THR A 36 11.40 1.38 3.52
N VAL A 37 10.49 1.39 2.56
CA VAL A 37 9.46 0.36 2.48
C VAL A 37 10.08 -0.91 1.91
N ARG A 38 10.05 -1.97 2.69
CA ARG A 38 10.36 -3.32 2.25
C ARG A 38 9.07 -4.12 2.10
N SER A 39 8.71 -4.44 0.86
CA SER A 39 7.63 -5.36 0.53
C SER A 39 8.16 -6.79 0.50
N ILE A 40 7.43 -7.72 1.10
CA ILE A 40 7.74 -9.15 1.15
C ILE A 40 6.49 -9.89 0.66
N GLN A 41 6.58 -10.47 -0.53
CA GLN A 41 5.56 -11.39 -1.03
C GLN A 41 5.74 -12.75 -0.36
N ILE A 42 4.64 -13.34 0.10
CA ILE A 42 4.66 -14.61 0.81
C ILE A 42 3.89 -15.65 0.00
N ASN A 43 4.44 -16.85 -0.13
CA ASN A 43 3.72 -17.96 -0.73
C ASN A 43 2.74 -18.61 0.27
N THR A 44 2.01 -19.61 -0.22
CA THR A 44 1.06 -20.39 0.58
C THR A 44 1.70 -21.07 1.80
N PHE A 45 3.03 -21.26 1.81
CA PHE A 45 3.80 -21.89 2.89
C PHE A 45 4.44 -20.89 3.86
N GLY A 46 4.14 -19.60 3.76
CA GLY A 46 4.71 -18.60 4.67
C GLY A 46 6.15 -18.18 4.34
N LEU A 47 6.72 -18.64 3.22
CA LEU A 47 8.08 -18.29 2.80
C LEU A 47 8.09 -17.02 1.96
N GLY A 48 8.99 -16.09 2.30
CA GLY A 48 9.20 -14.85 1.56
C GLY A 48 9.85 -15.12 0.21
N LEU A 49 9.17 -14.75 -0.88
CA LEU A 49 9.52 -15.17 -2.24
C LEU A 49 10.07 -14.02 -3.09
N ARG A 50 9.64 -12.78 -2.82
CA ARG A 50 10.14 -11.57 -3.49
C ARG A 50 10.25 -10.43 -2.51
N VAL A 51 11.33 -9.65 -2.63
CA VAL A 51 11.59 -8.46 -1.84
C VAL A 51 11.69 -7.27 -2.76
N LYS A 52 10.84 -6.26 -2.58
CA LYS A 52 11.00 -4.95 -3.22
C LYS A 52 11.34 -3.92 -2.15
N LEU A 53 12.38 -3.13 -2.39
CA LEU A 53 12.84 -2.06 -1.51
C LEU A 53 12.62 -0.72 -2.21
N GLN A 54 11.99 0.22 -1.51
CA GLN A 54 11.78 1.57 -1.99
C GLN A 54 12.12 2.55 -0.86
N LEU A 55 12.98 3.53 -1.14
CA LEU A 55 13.37 4.56 -0.16
C LEU A 55 12.47 5.79 -0.31
N PHE A 56 12.02 6.34 0.81
CA PHE A 56 11.22 7.55 0.93
C PHE A 56 12.00 8.58 1.76
N SER A 57 12.37 9.70 1.14
CA SER A 57 12.98 10.83 1.84
C SER A 57 11.97 11.57 2.70
N THR A 58 12.46 12.26 3.72
CA THR A 58 11.65 13.13 4.60
C THR A 58 11.10 14.33 3.85
N GLY A 59 9.87 14.74 4.15
CA GLY A 59 9.32 16.03 3.70
C GLY A 59 8.95 16.11 2.22
N VAL A 60 9.06 15.03 1.45
CA VAL A 60 8.54 14.95 0.08
C VAL A 60 7.41 13.93 0.07
N LEU A 61 6.21 14.36 -0.33
CA LEU A 61 5.10 13.47 -0.69
C LEU A 61 5.51 12.65 -1.93
N THR A 62 6.33 11.63 -1.70
CA THR A 62 6.64 10.62 -2.70
C THR A 62 5.58 9.55 -2.55
N GLU A 63 4.43 9.78 -3.18
CA GLU A 63 3.41 8.73 -3.30
C GLU A 63 3.98 7.64 -4.20
N PHE A 64 4.20 6.47 -3.62
CA PHE A 64 4.55 5.27 -4.37
C PHE A 64 3.29 4.42 -4.49
N GLN A 65 2.82 4.24 -5.73
CA GLN A 65 1.77 3.29 -6.04
C GLN A 65 2.40 1.94 -6.40
N ALA A 66 1.89 0.88 -5.80
CA ALA A 66 2.11 -0.46 -6.28
C ALA A 66 0.83 -1.26 -6.29
N SER A 67 0.63 -1.96 -7.40
CA SER A 67 -0.47 -2.91 -7.59
C SER A 67 0.02 -4.31 -7.22
N TYR A 68 -0.67 -4.94 -6.28
CA TYR A 68 -0.36 -6.29 -5.84
C TYR A 68 -1.46 -7.25 -6.30
N GLN A 69 -1.04 -8.36 -6.90
CA GLN A 69 -1.93 -9.50 -7.20
C GLN A 69 -2.34 -10.21 -5.90
N LEU A 70 -3.30 -11.14 -6.00
CA LEU A 70 -3.91 -11.94 -4.92
C LEU A 70 -2.93 -12.90 -4.20
N THR A 71 -1.83 -12.37 -3.72
CA THR A 71 -0.78 -13.07 -2.98
C THR A 71 -0.52 -12.30 -1.70
N PRO A 72 -0.39 -12.97 -0.55
CA PRO A 72 -0.16 -12.27 0.70
C PRO A 72 1.09 -11.39 0.65
N GLN A 73 0.97 -10.16 1.14
CA GLN A 73 2.04 -9.17 1.15
C GLN A 73 2.26 -8.65 2.57
N LYS A 74 3.53 -8.44 2.93
CA LYS A 74 3.92 -7.73 4.14
C LYS A 74 4.78 -6.53 3.79
N PHE A 75 4.58 -5.42 4.50
CA PHE A 75 5.33 -4.18 4.33
C PHE A 75 5.88 -3.70 5.65
N ARG A 76 7.12 -3.23 5.66
CA ARG A 76 7.78 -2.72 6.88
C ARG A 76 8.80 -1.64 6.57
N ASN A 77 9.18 -0.89 7.61
CA ASN A 77 10.25 0.09 7.54
C ASN A 77 11.64 -0.58 7.64
N GLY A 78 12.29 -0.79 6.50
CA GLY A 78 13.65 -1.27 6.39
C GLY A 78 13.79 -2.77 6.59
N MET A 79 15.03 -3.22 6.82
CA MET A 79 15.34 -4.63 7.02
C MET A 79 14.85 -5.16 8.37
N TYR A 80 14.89 -4.30 9.39
CA TYR A 80 14.62 -4.64 10.79
C TYR A 80 13.35 -4.00 11.34
N GLY A 81 12.52 -3.41 10.47
CA GLY A 81 11.24 -2.85 10.88
C GLY A 81 10.36 -3.89 11.56
N LYS A 82 9.76 -3.51 12.69
CA LYS A 82 8.98 -4.40 13.57
C LYS A 82 7.48 -4.31 13.31
N THR A 83 6.97 -3.10 13.08
CA THR A 83 5.57 -2.86 12.73
C THR A 83 5.37 -3.23 11.26
N LEU A 84 4.34 -4.05 10.99
CA LEU A 84 4.05 -4.59 9.67
C LEU A 84 2.68 -4.12 9.20
N ILE A 85 2.57 -3.78 7.91
CA ILE A 85 1.29 -3.78 7.20
C ILE A 85 1.18 -5.11 6.47
N GLU A 86 0.07 -5.82 6.63
CA GLU A 86 -0.14 -7.14 6.04
C GLU A 86 -1.42 -7.13 5.20
N PHE A 87 -1.38 -7.77 4.04
CA PHE A 87 -2.55 -8.07 3.22
C PHE A 87 -2.64 -9.57 3.01
N HIS A 88 -3.80 -10.14 3.30
CA HIS A 88 -4.12 -11.55 3.16
C HIS A 88 -5.32 -11.69 2.22
N PHE A 89 -5.21 -12.60 1.26
CA PHE A 89 -6.24 -12.81 0.25
C PHE A 89 -6.83 -14.21 0.41
N ASN A 90 -8.11 -14.37 0.07
CA ASN A 90 -8.81 -15.66 0.09
C ASN A 90 -8.71 -16.39 1.43
N THR A 91 -8.79 -15.66 2.54
CA THR A 91 -8.98 -16.27 3.85
C THR A 91 -10.39 -16.87 3.92
N GLY A 92 -10.64 -17.81 4.85
CA GLY A 92 -11.99 -18.35 5.07
C GLY A 92 -13.05 -17.30 5.41
N LEU A 93 -12.64 -16.05 5.68
CA LEU A 93 -13.49 -14.91 6.01
C LEU A 93 -13.43 -13.79 4.96
N GLY A 94 -12.82 -14.04 3.80
CA GLY A 94 -12.63 -13.06 2.70
C GLY A 94 -11.20 -12.52 2.62
N HIS A 95 -11.03 -11.25 2.25
CA HIS A 95 -9.72 -10.59 2.19
C HIS A 95 -9.52 -9.73 3.44
N GLU A 96 -8.32 -9.77 4.00
CA GLU A 96 -7.98 -9.08 5.24
C GLU A 96 -6.75 -8.20 5.06
N TYR A 97 -6.75 -7.03 5.70
CA TYR A 97 -5.57 -6.19 5.85
C TYR A 97 -5.34 -5.93 7.34
N ALA A 98 -4.08 -5.81 7.75
CA ALA A 98 -3.74 -5.66 9.14
C ALA A 98 -2.54 -4.74 9.35
N ILE A 99 -2.50 -4.14 10.54
CA ILE A 99 -1.28 -3.62 11.14
C ILE A 99 -0.89 -4.62 12.23
N SER A 100 0.26 -5.27 12.09
CA SER A 100 0.74 -6.29 13.01
C SER A 100 1.99 -5.82 13.72
N VAL A 101 2.02 -6.04 15.02
CA VAL A 101 3.17 -5.77 15.90
C VAL A 101 3.69 -7.04 16.55
N MET A 102 3.42 -8.20 15.93
CA MET A 102 3.84 -9.51 16.47
C MET A 102 5.36 -9.58 16.72
N ASN A 103 6.15 -8.82 15.96
CA ASN A 103 7.60 -8.72 16.10
C ASN A 103 8.04 -7.49 16.92
N GLY A 104 7.11 -6.82 17.60
CA GLY A 104 7.27 -5.56 18.32
C GLY A 104 6.73 -4.35 17.56
N PHE A 105 6.83 -3.19 18.20
CA PHE A 105 6.45 -1.90 17.66
C PHE A 105 7.67 -1.00 17.49
N ASP A 106 7.70 -0.20 16.43
CA ASP A 106 8.80 0.72 16.10
C ASP A 106 8.33 2.02 15.45
N VAL A 107 7.24 2.00 14.69
CA VAL A 107 6.70 3.19 14.03
C VAL A 107 5.18 3.12 13.96
N GLY A 108 4.51 4.24 14.27
CA GLY A 108 3.08 4.37 14.08
C GLY A 108 2.70 4.21 12.61
N MET A 109 1.63 3.46 12.35
CA MET A 109 1.14 3.21 11.00
C MET A 109 -0.36 3.44 10.91
N GLN A 110 -0.81 3.88 9.74
CA GLN A 110 -2.22 3.97 9.38
C GLN A 110 -2.47 3.31 8.03
N ILE A 111 -3.56 2.56 7.92
CA ILE A 111 -4.07 2.06 6.64
C ILE A 111 -5.47 2.66 6.46
N LYS A 112 -5.62 3.54 5.47
CA LYS A 112 -6.87 4.21 5.14
C LYS A 112 -7.34 3.82 3.74
N PRO A 113 -8.50 3.18 3.58
CA PRO A 113 -9.12 2.99 2.26
C PRO A 113 -9.41 4.35 1.61
N THR A 114 -9.27 4.47 0.29
CA THR A 114 -9.65 5.72 -0.39
C THR A 114 -11.18 5.85 -0.47
N ALA A 115 -11.68 7.05 -0.76
CA ALA A 115 -13.12 7.36 -0.72
C ALA A 115 -14.00 6.48 -1.62
N ASN A 116 -13.40 5.75 -2.58
CA ASN A 116 -14.11 4.87 -3.50
C ASN A 116 -14.14 3.40 -3.03
N THR A 117 -13.75 3.11 -1.78
CA THR A 117 -13.78 1.76 -1.21
C THR A 117 -14.85 1.65 -0.12
N ASP A 118 -16.07 1.26 -0.50
CA ASP A 118 -17.26 1.11 0.38
C ASP A 118 -17.18 -0.01 1.43
N CYS A 119 -16.04 -0.69 1.54
CA CYS A 119 -15.92 -1.95 2.28
C CYS A 119 -15.26 -1.85 3.65
N CYS A 120 -14.62 -0.73 3.97
CA CYS A 120 -13.37 -0.84 4.69
C CYS A 120 -13.19 0.23 5.78
N ARG A 121 -12.68 -0.18 6.95
CA ARG A 121 -12.38 0.73 8.08
C ARG A 121 -10.95 1.28 8.02
N THR A 122 -10.73 2.49 8.51
CA THR A 122 -9.35 2.97 8.73
C THR A 122 -8.76 2.23 9.93
N LEU A 123 -7.55 1.68 9.77
CA LEU A 123 -6.75 1.16 10.89
C LEU A 123 -5.71 2.19 11.25
N PHE A 124 -5.60 2.53 12.53
CA PHE A 124 -4.65 3.51 13.04
C PHE A 124 -4.04 2.96 14.32
N ASN A 125 -2.74 2.66 14.25
CA ASN A 125 -2.01 2.10 15.37
C ASN A 125 -0.93 3.07 15.87
N PRO A 126 -1.28 3.98 16.79
CA PRO A 126 -0.31 4.90 17.40
C PRO A 126 0.49 4.24 18.54
N ASN A 127 -0.06 3.21 19.18
CA ASN A 127 0.39 2.73 20.50
C ASN A 127 0.90 1.29 20.51
N GLY A 128 0.95 0.63 19.36
CA GLY A 128 1.50 -0.73 19.25
C GLY A 128 0.49 -1.85 19.46
N ASP A 129 -0.79 -1.66 19.16
CA ASP A 129 -1.79 -2.73 19.13
C ASP A 129 -1.93 -3.34 17.73
N SER A 130 -2.08 -4.67 17.65
CA SER A 130 -2.36 -5.29 16.36
C SER A 130 -3.82 -5.06 15.97
N MET A 131 -4.04 -4.61 14.74
CA MET A 131 -5.36 -4.29 14.21
C MET A 131 -5.57 -5.00 12.87
N LYS A 132 -6.80 -5.44 12.58
CA LYS A 132 -7.16 -6.02 11.28
C LYS A 132 -8.49 -5.50 10.74
N GLY A 133 -8.65 -5.46 9.43
CA GLY A 133 -9.87 -5.10 8.74
C GLY A 133 -10.14 -6.07 7.60
N ARG A 134 -11.33 -5.99 7.02
CA ARG A 134 -11.71 -6.78 5.84
C ARG A 134 -11.98 -5.89 4.66
N PHE A 135 -11.75 -6.41 3.46
CA PHE A 135 -11.96 -5.68 2.23
C PHE A 135 -12.50 -6.58 1.10
N LEU A 136 -13.10 -5.94 0.10
CA LEU A 136 -13.53 -6.58 -1.14
C LEU A 136 -12.39 -6.59 -2.16
N LEU A 137 -12.45 -7.49 -3.15
CA LEU A 137 -11.49 -7.50 -4.25
C LEU A 137 -11.53 -6.20 -5.03
N GLY A 138 -10.35 -5.67 -5.34
CA GLY A 138 -10.22 -4.32 -5.90
C GLY A 138 -10.31 -3.29 -4.78
N GLY A 139 -9.25 -2.51 -4.61
CA GLY A 139 -9.23 -1.48 -3.58
C GLY A 139 -7.97 -0.66 -3.63
N HIS A 140 -8.12 0.62 -3.28
CA HIS A 140 -7.03 1.57 -3.17
C HIS A 140 -6.87 1.94 -1.70
N PHE A 141 -5.65 1.84 -1.18
CA PHE A 141 -5.36 2.10 0.23
C PHE A 141 -4.20 3.06 0.37
N ASN A 142 -4.31 3.97 1.33
CA ASN A 142 -3.23 4.84 1.75
C ASN A 142 -2.59 4.27 3.02
N ALA A 143 -1.34 3.85 2.92
CA ALA A 143 -0.49 3.46 4.04
C ALA A 143 0.38 4.63 4.48
N THR A 144 0.17 5.13 5.70
CA THR A 144 0.92 6.28 6.23
C THR A 144 1.81 5.85 7.39
N PHE A 145 3.11 6.16 7.32
CA PHE A 145 4.06 6.06 8.42
C PHE A 145 4.06 7.37 9.23
N CYS A 146 4.12 7.26 10.56
CA CYS A 146 3.96 8.40 11.49
C CYS A 146 2.72 9.27 11.19
N PRO A 147 1.52 8.67 11.09
CA PRO A 147 0.29 9.41 10.90
C PRO A 147 0.10 10.51 11.99
N PRO A 148 -0.54 11.65 11.65
CA PRO A 148 -0.67 12.81 12.52
C PRO A 148 -1.59 12.56 13.73
#